data_AF-A0AAV6YE30-F1
#
_entry.id   AF-A0AAV6YE30-F1
#
_cell.length_a   1.000
_cell.length_b   1.000
_cell.length_c   1.000
_cell.angle_alpha   90.00
_cell.angle_beta   90.00
_cell.angle_gamma   90.00
#
_symmetry.space_group_name_H-M   'P 1'
#
loop_
_entity.id
_entity.type
_entity.pdbx_description
1 polymer ?
#
loop_
_entity_poly.entity_id
_entity_poly.type
_entity_poly.pdbx_seq_one_letter_code
_entity_poly.pdbx_strand_id
1 'polypeptide(L)'
;VTSPDTSVSIFSWQVNTYGQNKPSIYMGVFDINRWYQAQMPDSLRPGQFLRNCSYFAFWSLEALTNLTEDMIFDILVHERSLSRGVPPSYPPPEQFYFPSTYNFGIFQFLFFLSECNIVIIK
;
A
#
# COMPACT_ATOMS: atom_id res chain seq x y z
N VAL A 1 -6.45 -27.94 1.17
CA VAL A 1 -5.75 -26.64 1.29
C VAL A 1 -6.84 -25.57 1.32
N THR A 2 -7.02 -24.89 2.44
CA THR A 2 -7.97 -23.77 2.56
C THR A 2 -7.34 -22.52 1.92
N SER A 3 -8.15 -21.65 1.33
CA SER A 3 -7.69 -20.35 0.84
C SER A 3 -7.17 -19.49 2.00
N PRO A 4 -6.16 -18.64 1.78
CA PRO A 4 -5.68 -17.73 2.82
C PRO A 4 -6.74 -16.71 3.21
N ASP A 5 -6.88 -16.47 4.52
CA ASP A 5 -7.86 -15.52 5.07
C ASP A 5 -7.53 -14.05 4.74
N THR A 6 -6.29 -13.77 4.35
CA THR A 6 -5.80 -12.46 3.94
C THR A 6 -4.85 -12.62 2.77
N SER A 7 -5.16 -11.99 1.64
CA SER A 7 -4.28 -11.93 0.48
C SER A 7 -4.23 -10.49 -0.02
N VAL A 8 -3.03 -9.92 -0.05
CA VAL A 8 -2.81 -8.53 -0.43
C VAL A 8 -1.70 -8.41 -1.46
N SER A 9 -1.87 -7.49 -2.39
CA SER A 9 -0.84 -7.09 -3.35
C SER A 9 -0.36 -5.70 -3.00
N ILE A 10 0.96 -5.56 -2.92
CA ILE A 10 1.61 -4.31 -2.56
C ILE A 10 2.28 -3.74 -3.80
N PHE A 11 2.03 -2.46 -4.02
CA PHE A 11 2.56 -1.68 -5.13
C PHE A 11 3.37 -0.53 -4.55
N SER A 12 4.57 -0.31 -5.06
CA SER A 12 5.35 0.90 -4.79
C SER A 12 5.69 1.57 -6.11
N TRP A 13 5.58 2.89 -6.17
CA TRP A 13 5.93 3.64 -7.37
C TRP A 13 6.48 5.02 -7.01
N GLN A 14 7.28 5.54 -7.94
CA GLN A 14 7.89 6.85 -7.86
C GLN A 14 7.26 7.79 -8.89
N VAL A 15 7.01 9.03 -8.49
CA VAL A 15 6.52 10.10 -9.38
C VAL A 15 7.56 11.22 -9.41
N ASN A 16 8.08 11.49 -10.61
CA ASN A 16 9.02 12.58 -10.88
C ASN A 16 8.27 13.74 -11.51
N THR A 17 8.04 14.81 -10.75
CA THR A 17 7.41 16.02 -11.29
C THR A 17 8.48 17.01 -11.75
N TYR A 18 8.35 17.54 -12.95
CA TYR A 18 9.27 18.56 -13.46
C TYR A 18 9.29 19.79 -12.52
N GLY A 19 10.48 20.21 -12.11
CA GLY A 19 10.68 21.32 -11.17
C GLY A 19 10.69 20.92 -9.69
N GLN A 20 10.45 19.65 -9.35
CA GLN A 20 10.71 19.13 -8.00
C GLN A 20 12.11 18.51 -7.93
N ASN A 21 12.90 18.92 -6.93
CA ASN A 21 14.27 18.42 -6.74
C ASN A 21 14.32 16.97 -6.24
N LYS A 22 13.22 16.46 -5.67
CA LYS A 22 13.12 15.11 -5.13
C LYS A 22 11.87 14.41 -5.67
N PRO A 23 11.94 13.11 -5.95
CA PRO A 23 10.77 12.33 -6.31
C PRO A 23 9.80 12.18 -5.14
N SER A 24 8.49 12.12 -5.45
CA SER A 24 7.50 11.60 -4.49
C SER A 24 7.39 10.09 -4.63
N ILE A 25 7.39 9.39 -3.51
CA ILE A 25 7.29 7.92 -3.47
C ILE A 25 6.00 7.54 -2.79
N TYR A 26 5.28 6.60 -3.41
CA TYR A 26 3.99 6.15 -2.94
C TYR A 26 3.98 4.64 -2.80
N MET A 27 3.10 4.19 -1.90
CA MET A 27 2.83 2.80 -1.66
C MET A 27 1.32 2.58 -1.64
N GLY A 28 0.91 1.47 -2.25
CA GLY A 28 -0.47 1.03 -2.35
C GLY A 28 -0.60 -0.40 -1.87
N VAL A 29 -1.65 -0.69 -1.10
CA VAL A 29 -1.99 -2.06 -0.69
C VAL A 29 -3.38 -2.37 -1.20
N PHE A 30 -3.48 -3.34 -2.10
CA PHE A 30 -4.73 -3.87 -2.63
C PHE A 30 -5.09 -5.15 -1.89
N ASP A 31 -6.30 -5.23 -1.34
CA ASP A 31 -6.80 -6.43 -0.67
C ASP A 31 -7.86 -7.10 -1.56
N ILE A 32 -7.54 -8.29 -2.05
CA ILE A 32 -8.40 -9.00 -3.00
C ILE A 32 -9.73 -9.41 -2.35
N ASN A 33 -9.73 -9.75 -1.06
CA ASN A 33 -10.93 -10.13 -0.33
C ASN A 33 -11.86 -8.92 -0.19
N ARG A 34 -11.31 -7.72 0.04
CA ARG A 34 -12.12 -6.49 0.07
C ARG A 34 -12.61 -6.05 -1.30
N TRP A 35 -11.84 -6.28 -2.36
CA TRP A 35 -12.29 -6.01 -3.72
C TRP A 35 -13.47 -6.91 -4.12
N TYR A 36 -13.44 -8.19 -3.72
CA TYR A 36 -14.61 -9.08 -3.85
C TYR A 36 -15.82 -8.56 -3.08
N GLN A 37 -15.64 -8.11 -1.82
CA GLN A 37 -16.73 -7.52 -1.03
C GLN A 37 -17.31 -6.24 -1.66
N ALA A 38 -16.47 -5.45 -2.33
CA ALA A 38 -16.87 -4.25 -3.06
C ALA A 38 -17.59 -4.53 -4.39
N GLN A 39 -17.92 -5.79 -4.69
CA GLN A 39 -18.57 -6.24 -5.93
C GLN A 39 -17.68 -6.12 -7.16
N MET A 40 -16.38 -6.37 -7.01
CA MET A 40 -15.42 -6.50 -8.11
C MET A 40 -15.48 -5.36 -9.14
N PRO A 41 -15.38 -4.08 -8.70
CA PRO A 41 -15.40 -2.96 -9.64
C PRO A 41 -14.22 -3.07 -10.62
N ASP A 42 -14.48 -2.78 -11.89
CA ASP A 42 -13.50 -2.76 -12.98
C ASP A 42 -12.59 -1.53 -12.93
N SER A 43 -13.08 -0.42 -12.37
CA SER A 43 -12.30 0.78 -12.10
C SER A 43 -12.76 1.51 -10.84
N LEU A 44 -12.01 2.54 -10.44
CA LEU A 44 -12.50 3.54 -9.49
C LEU A 44 -13.72 4.24 -10.09
N ARG A 45 -14.75 4.46 -9.25
CA ARG A 45 -15.92 5.22 -9.66
C ARG A 45 -15.58 6.70 -9.82
N PRO A 46 -16.27 7.45 -10.69
CA PRO A 46 -16.09 8.90 -10.77
C PRO A 46 -16.24 9.56 -9.38
N GLY A 47 -15.27 10.40 -9.02
CA GLY A 47 -15.21 11.06 -7.70
C GLY A 47 -14.63 10.21 -6.56
N GLN A 48 -14.27 8.95 -6.82
CA GLN A 48 -13.56 8.11 -5.86
C GLN A 48 -12.04 8.29 -6.00
N PHE A 49 -11.35 8.36 -4.85
CA PHE A 49 -9.90 8.53 -4.79
C PHE A 49 -9.25 7.31 -4.10
N LEU A 50 -8.00 7.01 -4.45
CA LEU A 50 -7.22 5.93 -3.82
C LEU A 50 -7.09 6.11 -2.29
N ARG A 51 -7.09 7.35 -1.80
CA ARG A 51 -7.03 7.67 -0.36
C ARG A 51 -8.29 7.26 0.41
N ASN A 52 -9.40 7.04 -0.28
CA ASN A 52 -10.68 6.69 0.33
C ASN A 52 -11.34 5.52 -0.42
N CYS A 53 -10.63 4.40 -0.49
CA CYS A 53 -11.06 3.19 -1.17
C CYS A 53 -11.21 2.04 -0.16
N SER A 54 -12.31 1.28 -0.24
CA SER A 54 -12.60 0.19 0.70
C SER A 54 -11.76 -1.06 0.48
N TYR A 55 -11.10 -1.16 -0.68
CA TYR A 55 -10.27 -2.30 -1.10
C TYR A 55 -8.84 -1.92 -1.49
N PHE A 56 -8.49 -0.64 -1.35
CA PHE A 56 -7.16 -0.14 -1.63
C PHE A 56 -6.76 0.89 -0.58
N ALA A 57 -5.57 0.76 -0.03
CA ALA A 57 -4.98 1.76 0.86
C ALA A 57 -3.76 2.39 0.22
N PHE A 58 -3.54 3.67 0.55
CA PHE A 58 -2.55 4.52 -0.09
C PHE A 58 -1.75 5.27 0.98
N TRP A 59 -0.42 5.24 0.85
CA TRP A 59 0.50 5.97 1.70
C TRP A 59 1.50 6.79 0.87
N SER A 60 1.81 7.99 1.36
CA SER A 60 2.96 8.77 0.93
C SER A 60 4.16 8.37 1.76
N LEU A 61 5.26 8.05 1.09
CA LEU A 61 6.55 7.72 1.71
C LEU A 61 7.53 8.89 1.66
N GLU A 62 7.03 10.12 1.51
CA GLU A 62 7.85 11.35 1.50
C GLU A 62 8.67 11.56 2.78
N ALA A 63 8.25 10.97 3.90
CA ALA A 63 9.06 10.95 5.12
C ALA A 63 10.39 10.20 4.92
N LEU A 64 10.41 9.15 4.09
CA LEU A 64 11.62 8.36 3.79
C LEU A 64 12.56 9.11 2.82
N THR A 65 12.02 9.86 1.86
CA THR A 65 12.81 10.68 0.92
C THR A 65 13.51 11.88 1.58
N ASN A 66 13.11 12.24 2.80
CA ASN A 66 13.78 13.27 3.59
C ASN A 66 14.93 12.71 4.44
N LEU A 67 14.91 11.42 4.76
CA LEU A 67 15.93 10.77 5.57
C LEU A 67 17.15 10.33 4.75
N THR A 68 16.97 10.16 3.44
CA THR A 68 18.04 9.72 2.52
C THR A 68 17.99 10.57 1.24
N GLU A 69 19.14 11.07 0.79
CA GLU A 69 19.29 11.66 -0.55
C GLU A 69 19.43 10.59 -1.63
N ASP A 70 19.66 9.35 -1.21
CA ASP A 70 19.79 8.20 -2.09
C ASP A 70 18.45 7.82 -2.72
N MET A 71 18.50 7.44 -4.00
CA MET A 71 17.36 6.95 -4.75
C MET A 71 16.82 5.67 -4.10
N ILE A 72 15.52 5.63 -3.78
CA ILE A 72 14.86 4.41 -3.30
C ILE A 72 14.63 3.49 -4.50
N PHE A 73 15.22 2.29 -4.45
CA PHE A 73 15.11 1.32 -5.54
C PHE A 73 14.02 0.28 -5.30
N ASP A 74 13.89 -0.20 -4.06
CA ASP A 74 12.91 -1.23 -3.73
C ASP A 74 12.36 -1.10 -2.31
N ILE A 75 11.15 -1.62 -2.13
CA ILE A 75 10.41 -1.60 -0.87
C ILE A 75 9.97 -3.02 -0.57
N LEU A 76 10.60 -3.63 0.45
CA LEU A 76 10.19 -4.94 0.93
C LEU A 76 9.29 -4.77 2.16
N VAL A 77 8.13 -5.42 2.11
CA VAL A 77 7.24 -5.53 3.26
C VAL A 77 7.43 -6.89 3.90
N HIS A 78 7.66 -6.91 5.21
CA HIS A 78 7.85 -8.15 5.92
C HIS A 78 6.49 -8.83 6.17
N GLU A 79 6.23 -9.95 5.51
CA GLU A 79 4.93 -10.65 5.55
C GLU A 79 4.43 -10.91 6.98
N ARG A 80 5.33 -11.37 7.88
CA ARG A 80 4.94 -11.68 9.28
C ARG A 80 4.65 -10.45 10.14
N SER A 81 4.93 -9.25 9.64
CA SER A 81 4.59 -8.01 10.33
C SER A 81 3.22 -7.47 9.94
N LEU A 82 2.60 -8.04 8.89
CA LEU A 82 1.27 -7.63 8.43
C LEU A 82 0.24 -8.00 9.50
N SER A 83 -0.40 -6.99 10.06
CA SER A 83 -1.42 -7.12 11.09
C SER A 83 -2.48 -6.04 10.91
N ARG A 84 -3.69 -6.24 11.43
CA ARG A 84 -4.66 -5.14 11.50
C ARG A 84 -4.40 -4.31 12.75
N GLY A 85 -4.24 -3.02 12.57
CA GLY A 85 -4.19 -2.05 13.65
C GLY A 85 -5.52 -1.93 14.36
N VAL A 86 -5.45 -1.58 15.64
CA VAL A 86 -6.61 -1.19 16.43
C VAL A 86 -6.89 0.27 16.12
N PRO A 87 -8.05 0.63 15.53
CA PRO A 87 -8.35 2.02 15.28
C PRO A 87 -8.47 2.78 16.61
N PRO A 88 -7.96 4.02 16.70
CA PRO A 88 -8.00 4.82 17.93
C PRO A 88 -9.42 5.29 18.29
N SER A 89 -10.33 5.27 17.32
CA SER A 89 -11.77 5.48 17.50
C SER A 89 -12.52 4.18 17.19
N TYR A 90 -13.81 4.11 17.53
CA TYR A 90 -14.70 3.02 17.10
C TYR A 90 -15.33 3.42 15.75
N PRO A 91 -14.68 3.16 14.60
CA PRO A 91 -15.30 3.42 13.31
C PRO A 91 -16.51 2.47 13.11
N PRO A 92 -17.41 2.78 12.16
CA PRO A 92 -18.39 1.82 11.69
C PRO A 92 -17.75 0.47 11.37
N PRO A 93 -18.38 -0.67 11.70
CA PRO A 93 -17.80 -2.00 11.53
C PRO A 93 -17.30 -2.29 10.12
N GLU A 94 -17.92 -1.69 9.08
CA GLU A 94 -17.50 -1.89 7.69
C GLU A 94 -16.12 -1.27 7.40
N GLN A 95 -15.76 -0.19 8.09
CA GLN A 95 -14.49 0.53 7.89
C GLN A 95 -13.31 -0.12 8.63
N PHE A 96 -13.57 -0.90 9.69
CA PHE A 96 -12.54 -1.67 10.42
C PHE A 96 -11.71 -2.57 9.49
N TYR A 97 -12.38 -3.01 8.44
CA TYR A 97 -11.88 -3.97 7.49
C TYR A 97 -11.15 -3.37 6.28
N PHE A 98 -11.09 -2.04 6.19
CA PHE A 98 -10.39 -1.38 5.09
C PHE A 98 -8.90 -1.68 5.15
N PRO A 99 -8.20 -1.79 4.01
CA PRO A 99 -6.76 -2.04 4.01
C PRO A 99 -5.95 -0.93 4.68
N SER A 100 -6.53 0.26 4.86
CA SER A 100 -5.88 1.38 5.54
C SER A 100 -5.66 1.12 7.03
N THR A 101 -6.29 0.08 7.59
CA THR A 101 -6.06 -0.36 8.97
C THR A 101 -4.88 -1.33 9.09
N TYR A 102 -4.27 -1.78 7.99
CA TYR A 102 -3.09 -2.64 8.08
C TYR A 102 -1.88 -1.90 8.66
N ASN A 103 -1.19 -2.57 9.57
CA ASN A 103 0.13 -2.24 10.06
C ASN A 103 1.13 -3.25 9.50
N PHE A 104 2.30 -2.77 9.10
CA PHE A 104 3.40 -3.61 8.64
C PHE A 104 4.73 -2.89 8.84
N GLY A 105 5.79 -3.67 9.07
CA GLY A 105 7.16 -3.21 9.03
C GLY A 105 7.64 -3.13 7.58
N ILE A 106 8.18 -1.98 7.21
CA ILE A 106 8.82 -1.75 5.91
C ILE A 106 10.33 -1.82 6.13
N PHE A 107 11.02 -2.60 5.31
CA PHE A 107 12.47 -2.54 5.19
C PHE A 107 12.83 -1.88 3.85
N GLN A 108 13.60 -0.79 3.92
CA GLN A 108 14.16 -0.13 2.74
C GLN A 108 15.45 -0.85 2.34
N PHE A 109 15.53 -1.36 1.12
CA PHE A 109 16.78 -1.89 0.56
C PHE A 109 17.44 -0.82 -0.31
N LEU A 110 18.68 -0.49 0.03
CA LEU A 110 19.57 0.38 -0.74
C LEU A 110 20.58 -0.52 -1.49
N PHE A 111 20.22 -1.05 -2.67
CA PHE A 111 21.08 -1.37 -3.85
C PHE A 111 20.59 -2.53 -4.75
N PHE A 112 20.69 -2.27 -6.08
CA PHE A 112 20.72 -3.07 -7.33
C PHE A 112 19.47 -3.79 -7.90
N LEU A 113 19.22 -3.45 -9.19
CA LEU A 113 18.35 -4.01 -10.25
C LEU A 113 16.85 -3.61 -10.25
N SER A 114 16.59 -2.50 -10.96
CA SER A 114 15.56 -2.29 -11.99
C SER A 114 14.40 -3.31 -12.06
N GLU A 115 13.20 -2.90 -11.65
CA GLU A 115 11.90 -2.91 -12.36
C GLU A 115 10.76 -2.76 -11.31
N CYS A 116 9.57 -2.34 -11.73
CA CYS A 116 8.39 -2.22 -10.87
C CYS A 116 8.13 -3.53 -10.10
N ASN A 117 8.46 -3.57 -8.81
CA ASN A 117 8.23 -4.77 -8.00
C ASN A 117 6.79 -4.80 -7.49
N ILE A 118 6.02 -5.77 -7.99
CA ILE A 118 4.76 -6.18 -7.37
C ILE A 118 5.11 -7.23 -6.33
N VAL A 119 4.90 -6.91 -5.04
CA VAL A 119 5.03 -7.91 -3.97
C VAL A 119 3.64 -8.47 -3.68
N ILE A 120 3.42 -9.75 -4.01
CA ILE A 120 2.17 -10.46 -3.72
C ILE A 120 2.35 -11.23 -2.41
N ILE A 121 1.63 -10.83 -1.36
CA ILE A 121 1.57 -11.55 -0.09
C ILE A 121 0.35 -12.48 -0.13
N LYS A 122 0.59 -13.79 -0.04
CA LYS A 122 -0.45 -14.83 -0.05
C LYS A 122 -0.69 -15.41 1.33
#